data_AF-A0A519JSX6-F1
#
_entry.id   AF-A0A519JSX6-F1
#
_cell.length_a   1.000
_cell.length_b   1.000
_cell.length_c   1.000
_cell.angle_alpha   90.00
_cell.angle_beta   90.00
_cell.angle_gamma   90.00
#
_symmetry.space_group_name_H-M   'P 1'
#
loop_
_entity.id
_entity.type
_entity.pdbx_description
1 polymer ?
#
loop_
_entity_poly.entity_id
_entity_poly.type
_entity_poly.pdbx_seq_one_letter_code
_entity_poly.pdbx_strand_id
1 'polypeptide(L)' 'MYYNDDTIIYVDGEFVKATDSKANLFSQTLHYGYGVFEGIRSYNTANGTKIFKAAAHYD' A
#
# COMPACT_ATOMS: atom_id res chain seq x y z
N MET A 1 -10.66 -12.38 2.20
CA MET A 1 -10.33 -10.98 2.60
C MET A 1 -8.96 -10.67 2.00
N TYR A 2 -8.68 -9.43 1.58
CA TYR A 2 -7.42 -9.10 0.88
C TYR A 2 -6.18 -9.10 1.79
N TYR A 3 -6.38 -9.16 3.11
CA TYR A 3 -5.34 -9.25 4.13
C TYR A 3 -5.76 -10.22 5.24
N ASN A 4 -4.78 -10.58 6.08
CA ASN A 4 -4.90 -11.45 7.25
C ASN A 4 -4.00 -10.91 8.40
N ASP A 5 -3.96 -11.62 9.53
CA ASP A 5 -3.22 -11.21 10.74
C ASP A 5 -1.68 -11.18 10.56
N ASP A 6 -1.18 -11.85 9.52
CA ASP A 6 0.24 -11.86 9.16
C ASP A 6 0.58 -10.83 8.07
N THR A 7 -0.40 -10.03 7.62
CA THR A 7 -0.18 -9.06 6.57
C THR A 7 0.68 -7.92 7.09
N ILE A 8 1.77 -7.66 6.38
CA ILE A 8 2.70 -6.56 6.64
C ILE A 8 2.40 -5.44 5.64
N ILE A 9 2.40 -4.21 6.12
CA ILE A 9 2.28 -3.00 5.31
C ILE A 9 3.46 -2.07 5.58
N TYR A 10 3.75 -1.20 4.61
CA TYR A 10 4.78 -0.17 4.74
C TYR A 10 4.11 1.18 5.04
N VAL A 11 4.45 1.78 6.17
CA VAL A 11 3.86 3.05 6.65
C VAL A 11 4.98 3.93 7.19
N ASP A 12 5.09 5.15 6.67
CA ASP A 12 6.00 6.20 7.15
C ASP A 12 7.46 5.78 7.39
N GLY A 13 8.00 4.93 6.52
CA GLY A 13 9.39 4.49 6.60
C GLY A 13 9.59 3.07 7.14
N GLU A 14 8.56 2.45 7.71
CA GLU A 14 8.67 1.21 8.47
C GLU A 14 7.72 0.11 7.99
N PHE A 15 8.15 -1.15 8.15
CA PHE A 15 7.29 -2.31 7.94
C PHE A 15 6.59 -2.67 9.25
N VAL A 16 5.26 -2.63 9.26
CA VAL A 16 4.43 -2.90 10.44
C VAL A 16 3.36 -3.94 10.11
N LYS A 17 2.81 -4.61 11.13
CA LYS A 17 1.63 -5.45 10.93
C LYS A 17 0.41 -4.58 10.62
N ALA A 18 -0.40 -5.03 9.67
CA ALA A 18 -1.64 -4.35 9.31
C ALA A 18 -2.59 -4.18 10.51
N THR A 19 -2.58 -5.14 11.44
CA THR A 19 -3.37 -5.10 12.69
C THR A 19 -2.94 -4.00 13.65
N ASP A 20 -1.68 -3.55 13.58
CA ASP A 20 -1.10 -2.59 14.50
C ASP A 20 -1.17 -1.15 13.96
N SER A 21 -1.40 -1.01 12.66
CA SER A 21 -1.51 0.29 12.00
C SER A 21 -2.90 0.92 12.19
N LYS A 22 -2.94 2.23 12.48
CA LYS A 22 -4.16 3.00 12.73
C LYS A 22 -4.15 4.31 11.96
N ALA A 23 -5.29 4.73 11.46
CA ALA A 23 -5.50 6.04 10.86
C ALA A 23 -6.14 7.02 11.86
N ASN A 24 -5.88 8.32 11.70
CA ASN A 24 -6.55 9.36 12.49
C ASN A 24 -7.97 9.61 11.96
N LEU A 25 -8.95 9.50 12.85
CA LEU A 25 -10.37 9.74 12.56
C LEU A 25 -10.70 11.18 12.18
N PHE A 26 -9.81 12.15 12.46
CA PHE A 26 -9.94 13.56 12.08
C PHE A 26 -8.99 13.96 10.93
N SER A 27 -8.44 12.99 10.19
CA SER A 27 -7.56 13.28 9.06
C SER A 27 -8.29 14.00 7.92
N GLN A 28 -7.61 14.93 7.27
CA GLN A 28 -8.15 15.64 6.10
C GLN A 28 -8.51 14.68 4.95
N THR A 29 -7.73 13.60 4.78
CA THR A 29 -8.01 12.57 3.78
C THR A 29 -9.37 11.90 4.01
N LEU A 30 -9.71 11.58 5.26
CA LEU A 30 -10.98 10.92 5.58
C LEU A 30 -12.18 11.89 5.46
N HIS A 31 -12.02 13.14 5.88
CA HIS A 31 -13.13 14.12 5.91
C HIS A 31 -13.36 14.84 4.59
N TYR A 32 -12.29 15.09 3.83
CA TYR A 32 -12.33 15.98 2.67
C TYR A 32 -11.74 15.34 1.41
N GLY A 33 -11.40 14.04 1.45
CA GLY A 33 -10.85 13.34 0.30
C GLY A 33 -9.46 13.83 -0.12
N TYR A 34 -8.77 14.56 0.75
CA TYR A 34 -7.44 15.12 0.45
C TYR A 34 -6.36 14.03 0.57
N GLY A 35 -6.24 13.21 -0.48
CA GLY A 35 -5.24 12.16 -0.60
C GLY A 35 -5.12 11.66 -2.04
N VAL A 36 -3.97 11.06 -2.35
CA VAL A 36 -3.69 10.42 -3.64
C VAL A 36 -3.28 8.98 -3.38
N PHE A 37 -3.58 8.09 -4.31
CA PHE A 37 -3.19 6.69 -4.25
C PHE A 37 -2.89 6.18 -5.65
N GLU A 38 -2.13 5.09 -5.71
CA GLU A 38 -1.74 4.44 -6.96
C GLU A 38 -2.11 2.96 -6.98
N GLY A 39 -2.32 2.44 -8.18
CA GLY A 39 -2.74 1.06 -8.42
C GLY A 39 -1.64 0.26 -9.10
N ILE A 40 -0.76 -0.38 -8.33
CA ILE A 40 0.39 -1.11 -8.86
C ILE A 40 0.11 -2.63 -8.85
N ARG A 41 0.46 -3.31 -9.95
CA ARG A 41 0.35 -4.78 -10.05
C ARG A 41 1.72 -5.46 -10.11
N SER A 42 1.85 -6.55 -9.37
CA SER A 42 2.94 -7.52 -9.51
C SER A 42 2.43 -8.78 -10.21
N TYR A 43 3.31 -9.40 -10.98
CA TYR A 43 3.02 -10.60 -11.74
C TYR A 43 4.09 -11.66 -11.49
N ASN A 44 3.67 -12.91 -11.35
CA ASN A 44 4.59 -14.03 -11.38
C ASN A 44 5.03 -14.27 -12.83
N THR A 45 6.31 -14.10 -13.11
CA THR A 45 6.89 -14.29 -14.45
C THR A 45 7.83 -15.50 -14.45
N ALA A 46 8.26 -15.94 -15.63
CA ALA A 46 9.26 -17.01 -15.74
C ALA A 46 10.59 -16.69 -15.00
N ASN A 47 10.86 -15.40 -14.75
CA ASN A 47 12.06 -14.91 -14.06
C ASN A 47 11.76 -14.35 -12.65
N GLY A 48 10.74 -14.91 -12.00
CA GLY A 48 10.27 -14.49 -10.68
C GLY A 48 9.26 -13.35 -10.70
N THR A 49 8.84 -12.90 -9.52
CA THR A 49 7.85 -11.82 -9.39
C THR A 49 8.42 -10.48 -9.87
N LYS A 50 7.68 -9.78 -10.73
CA LYS A 50 8.06 -8.46 -11.26
C LYS A 50 6.90 -7.48 -11.11
N ILE A 51 7.23 -6.20 -10.90
CA ILE A 51 6.27 -5.09 -10.86
C ILE A 51 6.15 -4.51 -12.28
N PHE A 52 4.93 -4.38 -12.79
CA PHE A 52 4.71 -3.81 -14.11
C PHE A 52 4.83 -2.29 -14.07
N LYS A 53 5.74 -1.71 -14.86
CA LYS A 53 5.93 -0.26 -15.03
C LYS A 53 6.02 0.54 -13.70
N ALA A 54 6.76 0.03 -12.72
CA ALA A 54 6.83 0.60 -11.36
C ALA A 54 7.06 2.13 -11.33
N ALA A 55 8.14 2.60 -11.96
CA ALA A 55 8.49 4.02 -12.07
C ALA A 55 7.34 4.89 -12.59
N ALA A 56 6.61 4.44 -13.63
CA ALA A 56 5.52 5.23 -14.22
C ALA A 56 4.28 5.36 -13.32
N HIS A 57 4.22 4.65 -12.18
CA HIS A 57 3.18 4.84 -11.18
C HIS A 57 3.54 5.91 -10.15
N TYR A 58 4.81 6.07 -9.79
CA TYR A 58 5.20 6.93 -8.66
C TYR A 58 6.15 8.09 -9.02
N ASP A 59 6.72 8.11 -10.22
CA ASP A 59 7.51 9.23 -10.76
C ASP A 59 6.60 10.28 -11.41
#